data_AF-A0A6A6DQK7-F1
#
_entry.id   AF-A0A6A6DQK7-F1
#
_cell.length_a   1.000
_cell.length_b   1.000
_cell.length_c   1.000
_cell.angle_alpha   90.00
_cell.angle_beta   90.00
_cell.angle_gamma   90.00
#
_symmetry.space_group_name_H-M   'P 1'
#
loop_
_entity.id
_entity.type
_entity.pdbx_description
1 polymer ?
#
loop_
_entity_poly.entity_id
_entity_poly.type
_entity_poly.pdbx_seq_one_letter_code
_entity_poly.pdbx_strand_id
1 'polypeptide(L)'
;MTPAYFNWTSPKEIRPALLRNSLGTVGKTKATIHLHELDRVGQELQASLMARENATRLATGYDDLVVVLLEPSDKAEWDKYDEMIASSKALQLVDETLKLAFAGQRGVDNTIILDRRPFRSAEIQNNENKEERKQNNQIAYRGFEATLAKLRPKVILICQCQDTAPDGRPSDQWSSSISKAGDHDLINLGNGHRCFCVYSFHPMYFEYIDGNDEPLKRVLSEYLFDATFVIAANLLVGRELFGFGLTNLKDCARHGPVPIICRNSTIWSYQWMTEKDCCSDDLWALCENASTF
;
A
#
# COMPACT_ATOMS: atom_id res chain seq x y z
N MET A 1 -9.37 -17.40 -11.64
CA MET A 1 -9.50 -16.97 -10.24
C MET A 1 -10.97 -17.02 -9.85
N THR A 2 -11.29 -17.24 -8.59
CA THR A 2 -12.69 -17.22 -8.10
C THR A 2 -13.09 -15.78 -7.76
N PRO A 3 -14.21 -15.25 -8.26
CA PRO A 3 -14.61 -13.88 -7.96
C PRO A 3 -15.06 -13.73 -6.50
N ALA A 4 -14.73 -12.59 -5.89
CA ALA A 4 -15.25 -12.12 -4.61
C ALA A 4 -15.82 -10.71 -4.79
N TYR A 5 -16.90 -10.37 -4.08
CA TYR A 5 -17.60 -9.10 -4.25
C TYR A 5 -17.33 -8.11 -3.12
N PHE A 6 -16.87 -6.92 -3.46
CA PHE A 6 -16.73 -5.77 -2.59
C PHE A 6 -17.77 -4.72 -2.96
N ASN A 7 -18.91 -4.77 -2.28
CA ASN A 7 -20.02 -3.85 -2.46
C ASN A 7 -20.39 -3.19 -1.13
N TRP A 8 -20.74 -1.91 -1.23
CA TRP A 8 -21.27 -1.09 -0.14
C TRP A 8 -22.08 0.05 -0.74
N THR A 9 -23.06 0.53 0.02
CA THR A 9 -23.99 1.61 -0.35
C THR A 9 -23.91 2.79 0.61
N SER A 10 -23.32 2.59 1.80
CA SER A 10 -23.07 3.63 2.79
C SER A 10 -21.67 3.52 3.40
N PRO A 11 -21.05 4.61 3.91
CA PRO A 11 -19.71 4.55 4.51
C PRO A 11 -19.59 3.57 5.67
N LYS A 12 -20.67 3.36 6.43
CA LYS A 12 -20.72 2.42 7.57
C LYS A 12 -20.57 0.96 7.13
N GLU A 13 -20.81 0.65 5.86
CA GLU A 13 -20.71 -0.69 5.29
C GLU A 13 -19.31 -1.03 4.77
N ILE A 14 -18.43 -0.03 4.58
CA ILE A 14 -17.08 -0.24 4.02
C ILE A 14 -16.27 -1.17 4.91
N ARG A 15 -16.17 -0.87 6.21
CA ARG A 15 -15.43 -1.73 7.17
C ARG A 15 -16.00 -3.16 7.26
N PRO A 16 -17.32 -3.37 7.39
CA PRO A 16 -17.91 -4.69 7.25
C PRO A 16 -17.57 -5.39 5.93
N ALA A 17 -17.54 -4.68 4.80
CA ALA A 17 -17.18 -5.24 3.50
C ALA A 17 -15.70 -5.67 3.43
N LEU A 18 -14.79 -4.88 4.02
CA LEU A 18 -13.39 -5.23 4.16
C LEU A 18 -13.23 -6.51 5.00
N LEU A 19 -13.86 -6.57 6.17
CA LEU A 19 -13.79 -7.72 7.06
C LEU A 19 -14.37 -9.00 6.43
N ARG A 20 -15.48 -8.91 5.69
CA ARG A 20 -16.06 -10.05 4.95
C ARG A 20 -15.11 -10.61 3.88
N ASN A 21 -14.25 -9.76 3.32
CA ASN A 21 -13.30 -10.14 2.27
C ASN A 21 -11.88 -10.39 2.82
N SER A 22 -11.67 -10.24 4.13
CA SER A 22 -10.40 -10.54 4.78
C SER A 22 -10.19 -12.06 4.89
N LEU A 23 -8.95 -12.52 4.74
CA LEU A 23 -8.63 -13.94 4.60
C LEU A 23 -7.42 -14.33 5.43
N GLY A 24 -7.62 -15.24 6.38
CA GLY A 24 -6.53 -15.87 7.13
C GLY A 24 -5.69 -16.77 6.24
N THR A 25 -4.61 -16.23 5.67
CA THR A 25 -3.65 -16.99 4.84
C THR A 25 -2.21 -16.58 5.13
N VAL A 26 -1.34 -17.57 5.24
CA VAL A 26 0.11 -17.40 5.42
C VAL A 26 0.87 -18.24 4.40
N GLY A 27 2.08 -17.82 4.06
CA GLY A 27 2.98 -18.60 3.22
C GLY A 27 3.37 -19.92 3.91
N LYS A 28 3.97 -20.83 3.14
CA LYS A 28 4.34 -22.16 3.65
C LYS A 28 5.66 -22.13 4.41
N THR A 29 6.55 -21.22 4.05
CA THR A 29 7.93 -21.20 4.53
C THR A 29 8.33 -19.77 4.84
N LYS A 30 9.09 -19.58 5.92
CA LYS A 30 9.80 -18.31 6.13
C LYS A 30 11.04 -18.29 5.25
N ALA A 31 11.13 -17.32 4.35
CA ALA A 31 12.29 -17.20 3.46
C ALA A 31 13.47 -16.54 4.18
N THR A 32 14.67 -17.02 3.91
CA THR A 32 15.93 -16.43 4.40
C THR A 32 16.94 -16.20 3.29
N ILE A 33 16.76 -16.83 2.12
CA ILE A 33 17.76 -16.81 1.03
C ILE A 33 18.03 -15.40 0.48
N HIS A 34 17.02 -14.53 0.49
CA HIS A 34 17.12 -13.15 0.01
C HIS A 34 17.85 -12.23 1.01
N LEU A 35 17.96 -12.63 2.29
CA LEU A 35 18.61 -11.82 3.32
C LEU A 35 20.09 -11.61 3.05
N HIS A 36 20.76 -12.57 2.39
CA HIS A 36 22.16 -12.40 1.99
C HIS A 36 22.35 -11.28 0.96
N GLU A 37 21.41 -11.11 0.02
CA GLU A 37 21.47 -10.01 -0.94
C GLU A 37 21.23 -8.67 -0.26
N LEU A 38 20.26 -8.62 0.66
CA LEU A 38 19.99 -7.41 1.44
C LEU A 38 21.19 -7.02 2.30
N ASP A 39 21.85 -7.98 2.94
CA ASP A 39 23.04 -7.73 3.75
C ASP A 39 24.23 -7.24 2.91
N ARG A 40 24.44 -7.84 1.72
CA ARG A 40 25.47 -7.39 0.76
C ARG A 40 25.26 -5.92 0.38
N VAL A 41 24.00 -5.52 0.13
CA VAL A 41 23.66 -4.12 -0.20
C VAL A 41 23.95 -3.20 0.97
N GLY A 42 23.62 -3.61 2.20
CA GLY A 42 23.97 -2.86 3.40
C GLY A 42 25.47 -2.68 3.58
N GLN A 43 26.28 -3.68 3.25
CA GLN A 43 27.74 -3.58 3.26
C GLN A 43 28.27 -2.61 2.19
N GLU A 44 27.75 -2.68 0.96
CA GLU A 44 28.13 -1.79 -0.14
C GLU A 44 27.79 -0.33 0.15
N LEU A 45 26.65 -0.08 0.81
CA LEU A 45 26.20 1.25 1.22
C LEU A 45 26.79 1.71 2.56
N GLN A 46 27.65 0.90 3.18
CA GLN A 46 28.24 1.18 4.50
C GLN A 46 27.18 1.46 5.59
N ALA A 47 26.04 0.80 5.49
CA ALA A 47 24.94 0.93 6.45
C ALA A 47 25.39 0.51 7.85
N SER A 48 24.88 1.20 8.87
CA SER A 48 25.16 0.84 10.26
C SER A 48 24.74 -0.60 10.57
N LEU A 49 25.35 -1.18 11.61
CA LEU A 49 24.95 -2.50 12.09
C LEU A 49 23.46 -2.52 12.47
N MET A 50 22.99 -1.45 13.12
CA MET A 50 21.59 -1.32 13.54
C MET A 50 20.63 -1.31 12.35
N ALA A 51 20.92 -0.52 11.31
CA ALA A 51 20.11 -0.47 10.10
C ALA A 51 20.03 -1.85 9.41
N ARG A 52 21.15 -2.56 9.34
CA ARG A 52 21.22 -3.93 8.80
C ARG A 52 20.41 -4.93 9.60
N GLU A 53 20.48 -4.89 10.93
CA GLU A 53 19.68 -5.74 11.82
C GLU A 53 18.18 -5.44 11.67
N ASN A 54 17.80 -4.16 11.66
CA ASN A 54 16.42 -3.71 11.49
C ASN A 54 15.84 -4.15 10.14
N ALA A 55 16.57 -3.91 9.04
CA ALA A 55 16.17 -4.33 7.70
C ALA A 55 16.07 -5.86 7.59
N THR A 56 17.00 -6.60 8.21
CA THR A 56 16.96 -8.08 8.24
C THR A 56 15.73 -8.59 8.96
N ARG A 57 15.36 -7.98 10.10
CA ARG A 57 14.14 -8.34 10.84
C ARG A 57 12.88 -8.04 10.02
N LEU A 58 12.77 -6.85 9.42
CA LEU A 58 11.66 -6.50 8.51
C LEU A 58 11.58 -7.42 7.29
N ALA A 59 12.72 -7.85 6.76
CA ALA A 59 12.78 -8.74 5.62
C ALA A 59 12.53 -10.23 5.98
N THR A 60 12.34 -10.57 7.26
CA THR A 60 12.11 -11.96 7.70
C THR A 60 10.61 -12.23 7.85
N GLY A 61 10.07 -13.09 6.99
CA GLY A 61 8.64 -13.42 7.01
C GLY A 61 8.29 -14.53 6.05
N TYR A 62 6.99 -14.74 5.84
CA TYR A 62 6.49 -15.69 4.84
C TYR A 62 6.82 -15.23 3.42
N ASP A 63 7.21 -16.18 2.57
CA ASP A 63 7.77 -15.97 1.23
C ASP A 63 6.79 -15.52 0.15
N ASP A 64 5.49 -15.50 0.44
CA ASP A 64 4.45 -15.35 -0.56
C ASP A 64 4.00 -13.89 -0.79
N LEU A 65 4.15 -13.03 0.23
CA LEU A 65 3.77 -11.62 0.21
C LEU A 65 4.97 -10.75 0.57
N VAL A 66 5.20 -9.71 -0.22
CA VAL A 66 6.11 -8.61 0.11
C VAL A 66 5.35 -7.31 0.14
N VAL A 67 5.50 -6.54 1.21
CA VAL A 67 5.07 -5.14 1.26
C VAL A 67 6.28 -4.26 0.96
N VAL A 68 6.14 -3.35 0.01
CA VAL A 68 7.22 -2.44 -0.43
C VAL A 68 6.92 -1.03 0.04
N LEU A 69 7.80 -0.48 0.87
CA LEU A 69 7.83 0.92 1.28
C LEU A 69 8.89 1.69 0.47
N LEU A 70 8.95 3.00 0.64
CA LEU A 70 9.88 3.84 -0.12
C LEU A 70 11.32 3.68 0.38
N GLU A 71 11.55 4.04 1.63
CA GLU A 71 12.85 4.16 2.27
C GLU A 71 12.71 4.07 3.80
N PRO A 72 13.76 3.64 4.52
CA PRO A 72 13.72 3.58 5.97
C PRO A 72 13.65 4.99 6.58
N SER A 73 13.02 5.10 7.75
CA SER A 73 13.09 6.33 8.55
C SER A 73 14.51 6.57 9.06
N ASP A 74 14.89 7.82 9.32
CA ASP A 74 16.21 8.17 9.87
C ASP A 74 16.53 7.42 11.17
N LYS A 75 15.50 7.11 11.97
CA LYS A 75 15.63 6.34 13.22
C LYS A 75 16.17 4.92 13.02
N ALA A 76 16.03 4.33 11.84
CA ALA A 76 16.48 2.97 11.57
C ALA A 76 18.00 2.80 11.74
N GLU A 77 18.77 3.89 11.66
CA GLU A 77 20.22 3.92 11.86
C GLU A 77 20.66 3.79 13.33
N TRP A 78 19.78 4.09 14.30
CA TRP A 78 20.16 4.20 15.71
C TRP A 78 19.22 3.46 16.67
N ASP A 79 17.93 3.41 16.38
CA ASP A 79 16.93 2.80 17.25
C ASP A 79 16.92 1.28 17.04
N LYS A 80 16.71 0.54 18.14
CA LYS A 80 16.46 -0.90 18.05
C LYS A 80 15.12 -1.16 17.38
N TYR A 81 14.98 -2.32 16.75
CA TYR A 81 13.77 -2.69 16.00
C TYR A 81 12.45 -2.40 16.74
N ASP A 82 12.31 -2.83 17.99
CA ASP A 82 11.03 -2.67 18.71
C ASP A 82 10.71 -1.18 18.97
N GLU A 83 11.74 -0.35 19.22
CA GLU A 83 11.63 1.11 19.40
C GLU A 83 11.33 1.82 18.06
N MET A 84 11.98 1.37 16.99
CA MET A 84 11.74 1.84 15.63
C MET A 84 10.29 1.57 15.20
N ILE A 85 9.78 0.35 15.42
CA ILE A 85 8.39 -0.02 15.12
C ILE A 85 7.42 0.80 15.98
N ALA A 86 7.68 0.90 17.29
CA ALA A 86 6.83 1.65 18.21
C ALA A 86 6.75 3.14 17.89
N SER A 87 7.77 3.70 17.23
CA SER A 87 7.80 5.12 16.88
C SER A 87 7.49 5.43 15.41
N SER A 88 7.36 4.41 14.56
CA SER A 88 7.02 4.56 13.14
C SER A 88 5.52 4.40 12.90
N LYS A 89 4.82 5.53 12.74
CA LYS A 89 3.39 5.52 12.41
C LYS A 89 3.09 4.76 11.11
N ALA A 90 3.99 4.83 10.13
CA ALA A 90 3.85 4.10 8.87
C ALA A 90 3.86 2.57 9.09
N LEU A 91 4.79 2.06 9.89
CA LEU A 91 4.87 0.62 10.20
C LEU A 91 3.70 0.17 11.08
N GLN A 92 3.22 1.01 11.99
CA GLN A 92 2.01 0.73 12.78
C GLN A 92 0.77 0.59 11.90
N LEU A 93 0.58 1.50 10.94
CA LEU A 93 -0.54 1.43 9.99
C LEU A 93 -0.43 0.17 9.13
N VAL A 94 0.76 -0.16 8.62
CA VAL A 94 0.99 -1.42 7.89
C VAL A 94 0.65 -2.64 8.74
N ASP A 95 1.05 -2.66 10.02
CA ASP A 95 0.75 -3.76 10.94
C ASP A 95 -0.76 -3.93 11.18
N GLU A 96 -1.46 -2.83 11.47
CA GLU A 96 -2.90 -2.82 11.69
C GLU A 96 -3.66 -3.29 10.45
N THR A 97 -3.29 -2.78 9.28
CA THR A 97 -3.91 -3.16 8.00
C THR A 97 -3.59 -4.61 7.61
N LEU A 98 -2.37 -5.11 7.87
CA LEU A 98 -2.04 -6.54 7.68
C LEU A 98 -2.92 -7.42 8.57
N LYS A 99 -3.07 -7.07 9.85
CA LYS A 99 -3.92 -7.80 10.79
C LYS A 99 -5.38 -7.79 10.33
N LEU A 100 -5.87 -6.67 9.81
CA LEU A 100 -7.22 -6.58 9.25
C LEU A 100 -7.37 -7.51 8.04
N ALA A 101 -6.57 -7.30 6.99
CA ALA A 101 -6.71 -7.99 5.71
C ALA A 101 -6.48 -9.51 5.82
N PHE A 102 -5.63 -9.94 6.74
CA PHE A 102 -5.27 -11.33 6.94
C PHE A 102 -5.92 -11.97 8.17
N ALA A 103 -7.02 -11.41 8.67
CA ALA A 103 -7.77 -11.93 9.81
C ALA A 103 -6.89 -12.28 11.03
N GLY A 104 -5.93 -11.41 11.33
CA GLY A 104 -4.98 -11.51 12.43
C GLY A 104 -3.82 -12.48 12.24
N GLN A 105 -3.75 -13.19 11.10
CA GLN A 105 -2.69 -14.18 10.84
C GLN A 105 -1.36 -13.54 10.42
N ARG A 106 -1.39 -12.28 9.96
CA ARG A 106 -0.21 -11.51 9.57
C ARG A 106 -0.10 -10.22 10.36
N GLY A 107 1.15 -9.80 10.53
CA GLY A 107 1.58 -8.49 11.02
C GLY A 107 2.99 -8.22 10.52
N VAL A 108 3.61 -7.14 11.02
CA VAL A 108 4.97 -6.74 10.61
C VAL A 108 6.04 -7.79 10.97
N ASP A 109 5.84 -8.56 12.05
CA ASP A 109 6.82 -9.56 12.54
C ASP A 109 6.88 -10.86 11.71
N ASN A 110 5.93 -11.07 10.80
CA ASN A 110 5.86 -12.29 9.99
C ASN A 110 5.57 -12.04 8.50
N THR A 111 5.53 -10.78 8.08
CA THR A 111 5.38 -10.36 6.69
C THR A 111 6.68 -9.70 6.24
N ILE A 112 7.15 -10.06 5.05
CA ILE A 112 8.36 -9.45 4.50
C ILE A 112 8.03 -8.02 4.09
N ILE A 113 8.69 -7.06 4.72
CA ILE A 113 8.62 -5.63 4.40
C ILE A 113 9.99 -5.22 3.87
N LEU A 114 10.01 -4.67 2.66
CA LEU A 114 11.22 -4.17 2.02
C LEU A 114 11.06 -2.69 1.70
N ASP A 115 12.13 -1.93 1.87
CA ASP A 115 12.21 -0.60 1.28
C ASP A 115 12.72 -0.70 -0.15
N ARG A 116 12.17 0.13 -1.04
CA ARG A 116 12.66 0.25 -2.41
C ARG A 116 14.08 0.84 -2.45
N ARG A 117 14.39 1.72 -1.49
CA ARG A 117 15.73 2.27 -1.24
C ARG A 117 16.27 1.75 0.10
N PRO A 118 16.67 0.47 0.18
CA PRO A 118 17.15 -0.10 1.43
C PRO A 118 18.39 0.66 1.93
N PHE A 119 18.42 0.99 3.23
CA PHE A 119 19.52 1.72 3.90
C PHE A 119 19.73 3.18 3.45
N ARG A 120 18.72 3.80 2.85
CA ARG A 120 18.82 5.15 2.27
C ARG A 120 17.77 6.08 2.86
N SER A 121 17.92 6.45 4.13
CA SER A 121 16.98 7.40 4.75
C SER A 121 17.06 8.79 4.11
N ALA A 122 16.08 9.65 4.42
CA ALA A 122 16.05 11.03 3.95
C ALA A 122 17.28 11.82 4.43
N GLU A 123 17.68 11.67 5.69
CA GLU A 123 18.86 12.32 6.27
C GLU A 123 20.15 11.92 5.55
N ILE A 124 20.36 10.61 5.32
CA ILE A 124 21.54 10.11 4.57
C ILE A 124 21.59 10.77 3.20
N GLN A 125 20.49 10.73 2.45
CA GLN A 125 20.43 11.32 1.12
C GLN A 125 20.70 12.83 1.13
N ASN A 126 20.16 13.56 2.12
CA ASN A 126 20.33 15.00 2.25
C ASN A 126 21.78 15.43 2.54
N ASN A 127 22.57 14.57 3.17
CA ASN A 127 23.98 14.83 3.49
C ASN A 127 24.96 14.50 2.35
N GLU A 128 24.48 13.87 1.28
CA GLU A 128 25.31 13.51 0.12
C GLU A 128 25.25 14.55 -0.99
N ASN A 129 26.33 14.63 -1.75
CA ASN A 129 26.33 15.36 -3.01
C ASN A 129 25.49 14.62 -4.08
N LYS A 130 25.16 15.32 -5.16
CA LYS A 130 24.28 14.82 -6.22
C LYS A 130 24.79 13.51 -6.88
N GLU A 131 26.09 13.39 -7.10
CA GLU A 131 26.68 12.25 -7.80
C GLU A 131 26.70 11.01 -6.91
N GLU A 132 27.12 11.19 -5.65
CA GLU A 132 27.09 10.15 -4.62
C GLU A 132 25.66 9.64 -4.38
N ARG A 133 24.69 10.56 -4.21
CA ARG A 133 23.28 10.20 -4.05
C ARG A 133 22.76 9.35 -5.21
N LYS A 134 23.12 9.71 -6.45
CA LYS A 134 22.72 8.96 -7.64
C LYS A 134 23.32 7.55 -7.65
N GLN A 135 24.61 7.43 -7.36
CA GLN A 135 25.31 6.13 -7.33
C GLN A 135 24.77 5.22 -6.22
N ASN A 136 24.61 5.75 -5.00
CA ASN A 136 24.11 5.00 -3.87
C ASN A 136 22.65 4.58 -4.04
N ASN A 137 21.80 5.44 -4.64
CA ASN A 137 20.44 5.05 -4.98
C ASN A 137 20.43 3.93 -6.03
N GLN A 138 21.30 3.95 -7.05
CA GLN A 138 21.43 2.84 -8.02
C GLN A 138 21.86 1.52 -7.37
N ILE A 139 22.74 1.56 -6.36
CA ILE A 139 23.10 0.37 -5.57
C ILE A 139 21.87 -0.15 -4.83
N ALA A 140 21.14 0.73 -4.14
CA ALA A 140 19.94 0.39 -3.38
C ALA A 140 18.85 -0.26 -4.27
N TYR A 141 18.52 0.33 -5.42
CA TYR A 141 17.51 -0.23 -6.34
C TYR A 141 17.93 -1.58 -6.92
N ARG A 142 19.18 -1.73 -7.37
CA ARG A 142 19.68 -3.04 -7.86
C ARG A 142 19.63 -4.10 -6.76
N GLY A 143 19.93 -3.70 -5.54
CA GLY A 143 19.82 -4.52 -4.34
C GLY A 143 18.40 -5.00 -4.08
N PHE A 144 17.44 -4.07 -4.11
CA PHE A 144 16.01 -4.36 -3.97
C PHE A 144 15.51 -5.34 -5.04
N GLU A 145 15.82 -5.11 -6.31
CA GLU A 145 15.40 -5.99 -7.40
C GLU A 145 16.05 -7.39 -7.31
N ALA A 146 17.33 -7.46 -6.94
CA ALA A 146 18.01 -8.73 -6.70
C ALA A 146 17.38 -9.50 -5.52
N THR A 147 17.03 -8.80 -4.44
CA THR A 147 16.36 -9.36 -3.26
C THR A 147 15.00 -9.96 -3.65
N LEU A 148 14.17 -9.20 -4.38
CA LEU A 148 12.89 -9.70 -4.89
C LEU A 148 13.04 -10.90 -5.82
N ALA A 149 14.03 -10.87 -6.73
CA ALA A 149 14.30 -11.98 -7.64
C ALA A 149 14.70 -13.25 -6.88
N LYS A 150 15.45 -13.15 -5.77
CA LYS A 150 15.76 -14.31 -4.92
C LYS A 150 14.53 -14.81 -4.17
N LEU A 151 13.72 -13.89 -3.65
CA LEU A 151 12.56 -14.20 -2.82
C LEU A 151 11.42 -14.87 -3.62
N ARG A 152 11.18 -14.44 -4.85
CA ARG A 152 10.13 -14.95 -5.74
C ARG A 152 8.72 -14.94 -5.12
N PRO A 153 8.25 -13.79 -4.60
CA PRO A 153 6.94 -13.70 -3.99
C PRO A 153 5.82 -13.97 -5.00
N LYS A 154 4.64 -14.33 -4.50
CA LYS A 154 3.43 -14.46 -5.34
C LYS A 154 2.75 -13.11 -5.54
N VAL A 155 2.76 -12.28 -4.49
CA VAL A 155 2.18 -10.94 -4.48
C VAL A 155 3.19 -9.95 -3.92
N ILE A 156 3.35 -8.82 -4.61
CA ILE A 156 4.09 -7.65 -4.17
C ILE A 156 3.08 -6.53 -4.00
N LEU A 157 3.02 -5.91 -2.83
CA LEU A 157 2.15 -4.78 -2.53
C LEU A 157 2.98 -3.50 -2.42
N ILE A 158 2.78 -2.58 -3.37
CA ILE A 158 3.56 -1.34 -3.48
C ILE A 158 2.88 -0.21 -2.69
N CYS A 159 3.41 0.11 -1.52
CA CYS A 159 2.92 1.16 -0.62
C CYS A 159 3.78 2.43 -0.73
N GLN A 160 4.04 2.90 -1.95
CA GLN A 160 4.75 4.16 -2.18
C GLN A 160 4.30 4.84 -3.47
N CYS A 161 4.13 6.16 -3.41
CA CYS A 161 3.75 6.99 -4.56
C CYS A 161 4.97 7.70 -5.11
N GLN A 162 5.16 7.61 -6.43
CA GLN A 162 6.19 8.30 -7.21
C GLN A 162 7.60 8.30 -6.61
N ASP A 163 8.48 7.58 -7.30
CA ASP A 163 9.92 7.83 -7.21
C ASP A 163 10.45 8.03 -8.63
N THR A 164 11.26 9.07 -8.85
CA THR A 164 12.06 9.18 -10.06
C THR A 164 13.19 8.17 -9.96
N ALA A 165 13.19 7.18 -10.85
CA ALA A 165 14.33 6.27 -10.97
C ALA A 165 15.63 7.08 -11.20
N PRO A 166 16.83 6.55 -10.83
CA PRO A 166 18.10 7.27 -10.94
C PRO A 166 18.47 7.74 -12.35
N ASP A 167 17.84 7.17 -13.37
CA ASP A 167 18.00 7.51 -14.78
C ASP A 167 17.07 8.66 -15.22
N GLY A 168 16.25 9.20 -14.31
CA GLY A 168 15.30 10.27 -14.57
C GLY A 168 14.06 9.81 -15.34
N ARG A 169 13.84 8.50 -15.51
CA ARG A 169 12.64 7.99 -16.17
C ARG A 169 11.47 7.93 -15.19
N PRO A 170 10.36 8.61 -15.49
CA PRO A 170 9.14 8.48 -14.71
C PRO A 170 8.48 7.14 -15.06
N SER A 171 8.11 6.36 -14.05
CA SER A 171 7.51 5.02 -14.13
C SER A 171 8.50 3.88 -14.40
N ASP A 172 9.16 3.41 -13.34
CA ASP A 172 9.49 2.00 -13.26
C ASP A 172 8.30 1.21 -12.68
N GLN A 173 8.29 -0.10 -12.92
CA GLN A 173 7.20 -1.03 -12.53
C GLN A 173 6.86 -1.04 -11.03
N TRP A 174 7.73 -0.42 -10.21
CA TRP A 174 7.65 -0.34 -8.75
C TRP A 174 7.01 0.95 -8.23
N SER A 175 6.51 1.80 -9.12
CA SER A 175 5.91 3.09 -8.77
C SER A 175 4.38 3.05 -8.79
N SER A 176 3.77 3.51 -7.69
CA SER A 176 2.32 3.64 -7.57
C SER A 176 1.87 5.11 -7.58
N SER A 177 0.55 5.31 -7.54
CA SER A 177 -0.12 6.59 -7.35
C SER A 177 -1.49 6.35 -6.70
N ILE A 178 -2.08 7.39 -6.11
CA ILE A 178 -3.46 7.32 -5.60
C ILE A 178 -4.45 6.88 -6.69
N SER A 179 -4.22 7.27 -7.95
CA SER A 179 -5.06 6.88 -9.08
C SER A 179 -4.95 5.41 -9.48
N LYS A 180 -3.83 4.74 -9.14
CA LYS A 180 -3.61 3.30 -9.37
C LYS A 180 -3.96 2.44 -8.16
N ALA A 181 -4.24 3.05 -7.00
CA ALA A 181 -4.44 2.30 -5.77
C ALA A 181 -5.64 1.35 -5.86
N GLY A 182 -5.44 0.09 -5.52
CA GLY A 182 -6.42 -0.98 -5.68
C GLY A 182 -6.42 -1.66 -7.06
N ASP A 183 -5.63 -1.16 -8.03
CA ASP A 183 -5.34 -1.92 -9.24
C ASP A 183 -4.23 -2.95 -8.99
N HIS A 184 -4.16 -3.95 -9.86
CA HIS A 184 -3.08 -4.91 -9.84
C HIS A 184 -2.71 -5.37 -11.25
N ASP A 185 -1.41 -5.61 -11.45
CA ASP A 185 -0.84 -6.12 -12.70
C ASP A 185 -0.14 -7.45 -12.46
N LEU A 186 0.07 -8.20 -13.53
CA LEU A 186 0.94 -9.38 -13.50
C LEU A 186 2.29 -9.02 -14.13
N ILE A 187 3.35 -9.02 -13.32
CA ILE A 187 4.68 -8.60 -13.73
C ILE A 187 5.66 -9.78 -13.77
N ASN A 188 6.76 -9.60 -14.51
CA ASN A 188 7.89 -10.52 -14.52
C ASN A 188 9.05 -9.91 -13.73
N LEU A 189 9.54 -10.64 -12.73
CA LEU A 189 10.80 -10.29 -12.07
C LEU A 189 11.98 -10.54 -13.02
N GLY A 190 13.15 -9.98 -12.71
CA GLY A 190 14.36 -10.11 -13.53
C GLY A 190 14.83 -11.56 -13.78
N ASN A 191 14.34 -12.52 -12.99
CA ASN A 191 14.59 -13.96 -13.18
C ASN A 191 13.46 -14.70 -13.93
N GLY A 192 12.50 -13.98 -14.51
CA GLY A 192 11.34 -14.54 -15.22
C GLY A 192 10.21 -15.05 -14.32
N HIS A 193 10.32 -14.93 -12.99
CA HIS A 193 9.25 -15.30 -12.07
C HIS A 193 8.06 -14.34 -12.21
N ARG A 194 6.85 -14.89 -12.38
CA ARG A 194 5.61 -14.11 -12.49
C ARG A 194 4.98 -13.91 -11.13
N CYS A 195 4.60 -12.68 -10.82
CA CYS A 195 3.92 -12.32 -9.58
C CYS A 195 2.90 -11.20 -9.82
N PHE A 196 1.91 -11.11 -8.93
CA PHE A 196 0.99 -9.99 -8.92
C PHE A 196 1.65 -8.78 -8.25
N CYS A 197 1.52 -7.61 -8.85
CA CYS A 197 1.89 -6.34 -8.28
C CYS A 197 0.60 -5.58 -7.95
N VAL A 198 0.30 -5.42 -6.67
CA VAL A 198 -0.86 -4.64 -6.19
C VAL A 198 -0.39 -3.24 -5.84
N TYR A 199 -1.10 -2.24 -6.37
CA TYR A 199 -0.75 -0.85 -6.19
C TYR A 199 -1.50 -0.25 -5.00
N SER A 200 -0.76 0.42 -4.13
CA SER A 200 -1.28 1.19 -2.99
C SER A 200 -0.60 2.56 -2.96
N PHE A 201 -0.56 3.23 -1.82
CA PHE A 201 0.18 4.48 -1.62
C PHE A 201 0.87 4.46 -0.26
N HIS A 202 1.71 5.46 -0.01
CA HIS A 202 2.44 5.55 1.25
C HIS A 202 1.45 5.65 2.44
N PRO A 203 1.64 4.89 3.54
CA PRO A 203 0.70 4.87 4.67
C PRO A 203 0.44 6.26 5.27
N MET A 204 1.44 7.15 5.22
CA MET A 204 1.31 8.52 5.72
C MET A 204 0.51 9.46 4.81
N TYR A 205 0.10 9.03 3.61
CA TYR A 205 -0.58 9.90 2.64
C TYR A 205 -1.83 10.58 3.22
N PHE A 206 -2.70 9.81 3.86
CA PHE A 206 -3.96 10.34 4.40
C PHE A 206 -3.77 11.11 5.73
N GLU A 207 -2.61 11.00 6.37
CA GLU A 207 -2.24 11.87 7.50
C GLU A 207 -1.90 13.29 7.04
N TYR A 208 -1.50 13.46 5.77
CA TYR A 208 -1.24 14.77 5.18
C TYR A 208 -2.48 15.42 4.54
N ILE A 209 -3.60 14.71 4.46
CA ILE A 209 -4.88 15.30 4.08
C ILE A 209 -5.37 16.09 5.29
N ASP A 210 -5.59 17.40 5.13
CA ASP A 210 -6.12 18.23 6.21
C ASP A 210 -7.50 17.69 6.62
N GLY A 211 -7.57 17.18 7.85
CA GLY A 211 -8.77 16.59 8.41
C GLY A 211 -9.88 17.61 8.67
N ASN A 212 -9.58 18.91 8.68
CA ASN A 212 -10.57 19.95 8.82
C ASN A 212 -11.21 20.31 7.47
N ASP A 213 -10.43 20.27 6.39
CA ASP A 213 -10.89 20.66 5.05
C ASP A 213 -11.52 19.49 4.29
N GLU A 214 -10.95 18.29 4.38
CA GLU A 214 -11.40 17.12 3.62
C GLU A 214 -11.55 15.83 4.48
N PRO A 215 -12.28 15.87 5.63
CA PRO A 215 -12.36 14.74 6.57
C PRO A 215 -12.86 13.44 5.94
N LEU A 216 -13.86 13.54 5.04
CA LEU A 216 -14.43 12.35 4.40
C LEU A 216 -13.44 11.71 3.43
N LYS A 217 -12.68 12.52 2.68
CA LYS A 217 -11.65 12.03 1.76
C LYS A 217 -10.51 11.36 2.51
N ARG A 218 -10.10 11.89 3.66
CA ARG A 218 -9.12 11.25 4.56
C ARG A 218 -9.59 9.85 4.97
N VAL A 219 -10.80 9.72 5.50
CA VAL A 219 -11.37 8.43 5.92
C VAL A 219 -11.50 7.45 4.75
N LEU A 220 -11.94 7.92 3.58
CA LEU A 220 -12.04 7.08 2.39
C LEU A 220 -10.67 6.65 1.86
N SER A 221 -9.65 7.50 1.99
CA SER A 221 -8.27 7.15 1.65
C SER A 221 -7.72 6.10 2.62
N GLU A 222 -8.03 6.20 3.91
CA GLU A 222 -7.68 5.15 4.88
C GLU A 222 -8.33 3.81 4.52
N TYR A 223 -9.63 3.80 4.19
CA TYR A 223 -10.29 2.58 3.73
C TYR A 223 -9.76 2.05 2.40
N LEU A 224 -9.36 2.92 1.48
CA LEU A 224 -8.74 2.49 0.23
C LEU A 224 -7.38 1.83 0.50
N PHE A 225 -6.59 2.37 1.43
CA PHE A 225 -5.34 1.75 1.87
C PHE A 225 -5.60 0.33 2.38
N ASP A 226 -6.58 0.15 3.28
CA ASP A 226 -6.99 -1.17 3.77
C ASP A 226 -7.45 -2.11 2.65
N ALA A 227 -8.24 -1.60 1.71
CA ALA A 227 -8.72 -2.38 0.57
C ALA A 227 -7.57 -2.95 -0.27
N THR A 228 -6.47 -2.22 -0.44
CA THR A 228 -5.31 -2.73 -1.22
C THR A 228 -4.68 -3.98 -0.60
N PHE A 229 -4.62 -4.06 0.73
CA PHE A 229 -4.14 -5.26 1.43
C PHE A 229 -5.16 -6.40 1.35
N VAL A 230 -6.46 -6.10 1.43
CA VAL A 230 -7.52 -7.12 1.24
C VAL A 230 -7.47 -7.71 -0.18
N ILE A 231 -7.18 -6.90 -1.19
CA ILE A 231 -6.96 -7.36 -2.57
C ILE A 231 -5.74 -8.30 -2.62
N ALA A 232 -4.61 -7.91 -2.02
CA ALA A 232 -3.42 -8.76 -1.94
C ALA A 232 -3.71 -10.11 -1.27
N ALA A 233 -4.47 -10.11 -0.16
CA ALA A 233 -4.88 -11.33 0.54
C ALA A 233 -5.74 -12.26 -0.34
N ASN A 234 -6.67 -11.69 -1.11
CA ASN A 234 -7.51 -12.45 -2.05
C ASN A 234 -6.69 -13.05 -3.20
N LEU A 235 -5.77 -12.27 -3.79
CA LEU A 235 -4.89 -12.76 -4.87
C LEU A 235 -4.03 -13.94 -4.42
N LEU A 236 -3.54 -13.94 -3.17
CA LEU A 236 -2.75 -15.04 -2.62
C LEU A 236 -3.50 -16.39 -2.58
N VAL A 237 -4.83 -16.36 -2.44
CA VAL A 237 -5.67 -17.56 -2.46
C VAL A 237 -6.33 -17.81 -3.82
N GLY A 238 -5.91 -17.07 -4.87
CA GLY A 238 -6.46 -17.19 -6.22
C GLY A 238 -7.87 -16.63 -6.38
N ARG A 239 -8.24 -15.67 -5.52
CA ARG A 239 -9.48 -14.88 -5.63
C ARG A 239 -9.19 -13.51 -6.18
N GLU A 240 -10.13 -12.99 -6.93
CA GLU A 240 -10.06 -11.63 -7.46
C GLU A 240 -11.26 -10.83 -6.96
N LEU A 241 -10.97 -9.67 -6.38
CA LEU A 241 -11.98 -8.83 -5.73
C LEU A 241 -12.53 -7.84 -6.74
N PHE A 242 -13.85 -7.84 -6.91
CA PHE A 242 -14.57 -6.97 -7.85
C PHE A 242 -15.79 -6.34 -7.21
N GLY A 243 -16.34 -5.31 -7.84
CA GLY A 243 -17.64 -4.74 -7.45
C GLY A 243 -17.65 -3.23 -7.51
N PHE A 244 -18.85 -2.67 -7.63
CA PHE A 244 -19.07 -1.22 -7.67
C PHE A 244 -18.53 -0.52 -6.42
N GLY A 245 -18.54 -1.21 -5.28
CA GLY A 245 -17.98 -0.66 -4.04
C GLY A 245 -16.47 -0.37 -4.15
N LEU A 246 -15.71 -1.21 -4.86
CA LEU A 246 -14.27 -0.98 -4.97
C LEU A 246 -13.99 0.23 -5.87
N THR A 247 -14.69 0.32 -7.01
CA THR A 247 -14.64 1.49 -7.90
C THR A 247 -15.03 2.78 -7.17
N ASN A 248 -16.16 2.77 -6.49
CA ASN A 248 -16.64 3.91 -5.69
C ASN A 248 -15.64 4.33 -4.62
N LEU A 249 -15.03 3.37 -3.93
CA LEU A 249 -14.03 3.67 -2.90
C LEU A 249 -12.80 4.36 -3.50
N LYS A 250 -12.32 3.88 -4.66
CA LYS A 250 -11.22 4.50 -5.39
C LYS A 250 -11.57 5.94 -5.80
N ASP A 251 -12.73 6.15 -6.39
CA ASP A 251 -13.14 7.47 -6.87
C ASP A 251 -13.39 8.45 -5.72
N CYS A 252 -14.08 8.01 -4.65
CA CYS A 252 -14.30 8.85 -3.47
C CYS A 252 -13.01 9.17 -2.71
N ALA A 253 -12.04 8.25 -2.62
CA ALA A 253 -10.75 8.55 -2.02
C ALA A 253 -9.96 9.59 -2.84
N ARG A 254 -10.09 9.56 -4.17
CA ARG A 254 -9.39 10.48 -5.07
C ARG A 254 -10.01 11.87 -5.09
N HIS A 255 -11.33 11.94 -5.16
CA HIS A 255 -12.07 13.17 -5.48
C HIS A 255 -12.94 13.67 -4.34
N GLY A 256 -13.05 12.91 -3.25
CA GLY A 256 -14.07 13.11 -2.22
C GLY A 256 -15.42 12.50 -2.63
N PRO A 257 -16.38 12.41 -1.69
CA PRO A 257 -17.76 12.12 -2.03
C PRO A 257 -18.39 13.28 -2.83
N VAL A 258 -19.41 12.98 -3.63
CA VAL A 258 -20.10 13.98 -4.45
C VAL A 258 -21.22 14.63 -3.63
N PRO A 259 -21.27 15.97 -3.51
CA PRO A 259 -22.39 16.62 -2.86
C PRO A 259 -23.61 16.62 -3.79
N ILE A 260 -24.74 16.12 -3.30
CA ILE A 260 -26.04 16.26 -3.94
C ILE A 260 -26.82 17.35 -3.21
N ILE A 261 -27.18 18.40 -3.94
CA ILE A 261 -27.92 19.53 -3.40
C ILE A 261 -29.42 19.22 -3.51
N CYS A 262 -30.07 19.00 -2.36
CA CYS A 262 -31.51 18.82 -2.25
C CYS A 262 -32.18 20.14 -1.85
N ARG A 263 -33.51 20.25 -2.01
CA ARG A 263 -34.26 21.50 -1.77
C ARG A 263 -34.00 22.11 -0.37
N ASN A 264 -33.70 21.29 0.64
CA ASN A 264 -33.52 21.72 2.03
C ASN A 264 -32.20 21.28 2.69
N SER A 265 -31.30 20.57 2.00
CA SER A 265 -30.06 20.03 2.58
C SER A 265 -29.04 19.62 1.51
N THR A 266 -27.80 19.38 1.92
CA THR A 266 -26.78 18.73 1.08
C THR A 266 -26.58 17.30 1.60
N ILE A 267 -26.73 16.32 0.71
CA ILE A 267 -26.49 14.90 0.99
C ILE A 267 -25.21 14.50 0.28
N TRP A 268 -24.34 13.73 0.93
CA TRP A 268 -23.13 13.21 0.30
C TRP A 268 -23.41 11.86 -0.35
N SER A 269 -23.21 11.78 -1.67
CA SER A 269 -23.19 10.52 -2.39
C SER A 269 -21.78 9.94 -2.42
N TYR A 270 -21.74 8.65 -2.22
CA TYR A 270 -20.53 7.85 -2.31
C TYR A 270 -20.57 6.89 -3.51
N GLN A 271 -21.58 7.03 -4.36
CA GLN A 271 -21.68 6.33 -5.63
C GLN A 271 -21.21 7.29 -6.72
N TRP A 272 -20.03 6.99 -7.29
CA TRP A 272 -19.55 7.73 -8.43
C TRP A 272 -20.27 7.21 -9.66
N MET A 273 -21.28 7.96 -10.08
CA MET A 273 -21.95 7.74 -11.35
C MET A 273 -21.43 8.77 -12.37
N THR A 274 -21.45 8.43 -13.64
CA THR A 274 -20.89 9.30 -14.69
C THR A 274 -21.68 10.62 -14.77
N GLU A 275 -21.16 11.69 -15.39
CA GLU A 275 -21.87 12.99 -15.52
C GLU A 275 -23.31 12.88 -16.06
N LYS A 276 -23.64 11.81 -16.79
CA LYS A 276 -25.00 11.54 -17.29
C LYS A 276 -25.97 11.05 -16.20
N ASP A 277 -25.47 10.42 -15.15
CA ASP A 277 -26.28 9.84 -14.07
C ASP A 277 -26.61 10.87 -12.98
N CYS A 278 -25.80 11.92 -12.85
CA CYS A 278 -26.06 13.09 -12.00
C CYS A 278 -27.40 13.77 -12.29
N CYS A 279 -27.97 13.51 -13.47
CA CYS A 279 -29.24 14.02 -13.96
C CYS A 279 -30.33 12.94 -14.08
N SER A 280 -30.12 11.75 -13.51
CA SER A 280 -31.10 10.65 -13.57
C SER A 280 -32.22 10.80 -12.53
N ASP A 281 -33.43 10.39 -12.91
CA ASP A 281 -34.61 10.41 -12.04
C ASP A 281 -34.43 9.52 -10.79
N ASP A 282 -33.63 8.46 -10.88
CA ASP A 282 -33.33 7.54 -9.78
C ASP A 282 -32.51 8.23 -8.66
N LEU A 283 -31.61 9.14 -9.03
CA LEU A 283 -30.79 9.91 -8.09
C LEU A 283 -31.64 11.00 -7.39
N TRP A 284 -32.60 11.58 -8.11
CA TRP A 284 -33.61 12.45 -7.53
C TRP A 284 -34.56 11.71 -6.60
N ALA A 285 -34.97 10.47 -6.92
CA ALA A 285 -35.78 9.63 -6.05
C ALA A 285 -35.06 9.29 -4.73
N LEU A 286 -33.74 9.09 -4.75
CA LEU A 286 -32.92 8.96 -3.53
C LEU A 286 -32.91 10.23 -2.68
N CYS A 287 -32.90 11.42 -3.30
CA CYS A 287 -32.97 12.71 -2.61
C CYS A 287 -34.34 12.98 -1.97
N GLU A 288 -35.42 12.60 -2.65
CA GLU A 288 -36.79 12.74 -2.11
C GLU A 288 -37.01 11.82 -0.91
N ASN A 289 -36.48 10.58 -0.95
CA ASN A 289 -36.58 9.64 0.17
C ASN A 289 -35.71 10.00 1.38
N ALA A 290 -34.59 10.69 1.18
CA ALA A 290 -33.76 11.16 2.29
C ALA A 290 -34.36 12.37 3.04
N SER A 291 -35.41 13.00 2.51
CA SER A 291 -36.12 14.12 3.12
C SER A 291 -37.17 13.70 4.17
N THR A 292 -37.26 12.40 4.50
CA THR A 292 -38.27 11.83 5.41
C THR A 292 -37.70 11.16 6.67
N PHE A 293 -36.46 11.45 7.07
CA PHE A 293 -35.90 11.10 8.37
C PHE A 293 -35.41 12.32 9.16
#